data_AF-A0A1S4EAK8-F1
#
_entry.id   AF-A0A1S4EAK8-F1
#
_cell.length_a   1.000
_cell.length_b   1.000
_cell.length_c   1.000
_cell.angle_alpha   90.00
_cell.angle_beta   90.00
_cell.angle_gamma   90.00
#
_symmetry.space_group_name_H-M   'P 1'
#
loop_
_entity.id
_entity.type
_entity.pdbx_description
1 polymer ?
#
loop_
_entity_poly.entity_id
_entity_poly.type
_entity_poly.pdbx_seq_one_letter_code
_entity_poly.pdbx_strand_id
1 'polypeptide(L)'
;MVGGDVVVAYYNSETRTFHADDYYMSATSQCDGANGVCPDERIGGKNDVILVSGERRNGITTVTYKRPLQTNEPVNDRPIPLDRETSVIAAIGPLNSRKEANAHAIPDKTVAKENVNTYALSKCAAEQMIHEEAKDIPVGIFRPSCVSQQRRDCTLNTSSTVVKLAKQCPHLRLFMYVSTAFSNAYLKTIDEKIYSPPTHYSYLISLTQLGDDEKHTYESAVRSLAKENVNTYALSKCAAEQMIHEEAKDIPVGIFRPSCVLSTSKGPTPGWIDNYYGPTGLISAGLAGIIRSIYCNPILAAHIVPADMVINALICSAWYSANRYHQKTRPAIPIFNYVSSTDNPITMVEFFGKVFKAGARMPFSRTMWWYCYHLVGDKTAYAIQSLFYHYLFGYILDFFAPITRTKLRLVPLYERMDKVMRVLEPFSTNEWTFINENVHTMWNSLSPQEQAKFPFNIRDLDWDEYVETYVKGVLVHLLHDEMDPETRKYALRRFKRLQVAHYTFQALLYLLVFLFLWILAKSLKLL
;
A
#
# COMPACT_ATOMS: atom_id res chain seq x y z
N MET A 1 12.54 15.78 15.61
CA MET A 1 13.78 14.99 15.68
C MET A 1 14.87 15.75 16.43
N VAL A 2 15.20 17.00 16.07
CA VAL A 2 16.09 17.83 16.91
C VAL A 2 15.49 18.04 18.31
N GLY A 3 16.32 17.90 19.35
CA GLY A 3 15.95 17.84 20.77
C GLY A 3 15.41 16.49 21.22
N GLY A 4 15.45 15.49 20.34
CA GLY A 4 15.02 14.13 20.58
C GLY A 4 16.11 13.28 21.21
N ASP A 5 15.63 12.26 21.91
CA ASP A 5 16.40 11.24 22.62
C ASP A 5 16.10 9.92 21.89
N VAL A 6 17.15 9.29 21.34
CA VAL A 6 17.03 8.19 20.38
C VAL A 6 17.98 7.05 20.70
N VAL A 7 17.52 5.83 20.51
CA VAL A 7 18.37 4.64 20.62
C VAL A 7 18.84 4.22 19.24
N VAL A 8 20.15 4.11 19.06
CA VAL A 8 20.76 3.59 17.84
C VAL A 8 21.13 2.12 18.05
N ALA A 9 20.39 1.22 17.40
CA ALA A 9 20.62 -0.22 17.46
C ALA A 9 21.20 -0.76 16.15
N TYR A 10 22.25 -1.58 16.23
CA TYR A 10 22.92 -2.12 15.04
C TYR A 10 23.64 -3.45 15.29
N TYR A 11 24.01 -4.12 14.20
CA TYR A 11 24.86 -5.31 14.20
C TYR A 11 26.21 -5.00 13.55
N ASN A 12 27.28 -5.21 14.30
CA ASN A 12 28.63 -5.08 13.80
C ASN A 12 29.06 -6.40 13.16
N SER A 13 29.19 -6.41 11.83
CA SER A 13 29.57 -7.60 11.07
C SER A 13 31.03 -8.01 11.24
N GLU A 14 31.91 -7.09 11.61
CA GLU A 14 33.34 -7.36 11.82
C GLU A 14 33.56 -8.11 13.12
N THR A 15 32.92 -7.64 14.20
CA THR A 15 33.03 -8.23 15.54
C THR A 15 31.96 -9.28 15.82
N ARG A 16 30.94 -9.40 14.96
CA ARG A 16 29.76 -10.27 15.13
C ARG A 16 28.99 -10.00 16.43
N THR A 17 28.90 -8.73 16.82
CA THR A 17 28.21 -8.29 18.04
C THR A 17 27.04 -7.36 17.73
N PHE A 18 26.06 -7.35 18.63
CA PHE A 18 24.89 -6.45 18.56
C PHE A 18 25.08 -5.32 19.54
N HIS A 19 24.57 -4.14 19.20
CA HIS A 19 24.72 -2.92 19.97
C HIS A 19 23.41 -2.16 20.01
N ALA A 20 23.18 -1.43 21.09
CA ALA A 20 22.08 -0.51 21.28
C ALA A 20 22.55 0.58 22.25
N ASP A 21 22.68 1.80 21.73
CA ASP A 21 23.34 2.90 22.42
C ASP A 21 22.42 4.12 22.44
N ASP A 22 22.43 4.88 23.55
CA ASP A 22 21.63 6.09 23.73
C ASP A 22 22.29 7.32 23.09
N TYR A 23 21.47 8.13 22.41
CA TYR A 23 21.89 9.27 21.62
C TYR A 23 20.98 10.48 21.83
N TYR A 24 21.60 11.65 21.92
CA TYR A 24 20.93 12.93 21.85
C TYR A 24 21.08 13.59 20.47
N MET A 25 19.98 14.14 19.97
CA MET A 25 19.92 14.84 18.68
C MET A 25 19.90 16.36 18.86
N SER A 26 21.05 17.02 19.02
CA SER A 26 21.11 18.48 19.09
C SER A 26 21.02 19.18 17.72
N ALA A 27 21.31 18.47 16.62
CA ALA A 27 21.12 18.95 15.24
C ALA A 27 20.93 17.79 14.25
N THR A 28 20.51 18.08 13.01
CA THR A 28 20.36 17.08 11.92
C THR A 28 21.67 16.77 11.19
N SER A 29 22.82 17.03 11.81
CA SER A 29 24.16 16.77 11.29
C SER A 29 24.82 15.60 12.01
N GLN A 30 25.87 15.02 11.42
CA GLN A 30 26.71 14.03 12.10
C GLN A 30 27.32 14.62 13.38
N CYS A 31 27.53 13.79 14.39
CA CYS A 31 28.13 14.23 15.65
C CYS A 31 29.57 14.75 15.48
N ASP A 32 29.79 16.01 15.83
CA ASP A 32 31.11 16.65 15.87
C ASP A 32 31.80 16.50 17.25
N GLY A 33 31.08 16.01 18.25
CA GLY A 33 31.56 15.79 19.63
C GLY A 33 30.94 16.73 20.65
N ALA A 34 30.13 17.69 20.18
CA ALA A 34 29.27 18.52 20.99
C ALA A 34 27.87 18.67 20.36
N ASN A 35 27.80 18.76 19.03
CA ASN A 35 26.59 19.02 18.26
C ASN A 35 26.34 17.93 17.18
N GLY A 36 25.06 17.71 16.86
CA GLY A 36 24.62 16.72 15.88
C GLY A 36 23.84 15.56 16.51
N VAL A 37 23.89 14.39 15.88
CA VAL A 37 23.31 13.14 16.40
C VAL A 37 24.41 12.36 17.12
N CYS A 38 24.56 12.61 18.43
CA CYS A 38 25.70 12.17 19.23
C CYS A 38 25.33 11.05 20.20
N PRO A 39 26.19 10.04 20.40
CA PRO A 39 26.07 9.16 21.56
C PRO A 39 26.19 9.99 22.84
N ASP A 40 25.41 9.69 23.86
CA ASP A 40 25.35 10.51 25.07
C ASP A 40 26.69 10.57 25.79
N GLU A 41 27.41 9.44 25.85
CA GLU A 41 28.78 9.38 26.41
C GLU A 41 29.74 10.36 25.76
N ARG A 42 29.53 10.70 24.47
CA ARG A 42 30.41 11.60 23.73
C ARG A 42 30.17 13.08 24.08
N ILE A 43 28.98 13.42 24.56
CA ILE A 43 28.60 14.77 24.99
C ILE A 43 28.54 14.91 26.52
N GLY A 44 29.06 13.91 27.25
CA GLY A 44 29.17 13.91 28.71
C GLY A 44 27.96 13.35 29.46
N GLY A 45 27.00 12.77 28.75
CA GLY A 45 25.89 12.01 29.32
C GLY A 45 26.19 10.52 29.51
N LYS A 46 25.19 9.75 29.91
CA LYS A 46 25.30 8.30 30.14
C LYS A 46 24.48 7.49 29.15
N ASN A 47 25.03 6.36 28.71
CA ASN A 47 24.27 5.38 27.97
C ASN A 47 23.33 4.60 28.93
N ASP A 48 22.06 4.98 28.97
CA ASP A 48 21.05 4.34 29.81
C ASP A 48 20.36 3.15 29.12
N VAL A 49 20.75 2.85 27.89
CA VAL A 49 20.26 1.70 27.13
C VAL A 49 21.02 0.44 27.52
N ILE A 50 20.28 -0.62 27.81
CA ILE A 50 20.83 -1.95 28.09
C ILE A 50 20.40 -2.91 27.01
N LEU A 51 21.37 -3.46 26.28
CA LEU A 51 21.14 -4.57 25.35
C LEU A 51 20.64 -5.80 26.11
N VAL A 52 19.48 -6.33 25.71
CA VAL A 52 18.86 -7.53 26.30
C VAL A 52 19.24 -8.77 25.49
N SER A 53 19.12 -8.71 24.16
CA SER A 53 19.50 -9.81 23.28
C SER A 53 19.73 -9.33 21.85
N GLY A 54 20.49 -10.10 21.09
CA GLY A 54 20.69 -9.88 19.67
C GLY A 54 20.70 -11.20 18.94
N GLU A 55 19.94 -11.29 17.85
CA GLU A 55 19.88 -12.49 17.02
C GLU A 55 19.95 -12.12 15.55
N ARG A 56 20.67 -12.94 14.76
CA ARG A 56 20.70 -12.83 13.32
C ARG A 56 20.31 -14.15 12.67
N ARG A 57 19.12 -14.22 12.07
CA ARG A 57 18.63 -15.39 11.32
C ARG A 57 18.15 -14.99 9.95
N ASN A 58 18.52 -15.76 8.93
CA ASN A 58 18.05 -15.59 7.54
C ASN A 58 18.23 -14.15 7.00
N GLY A 59 19.33 -13.49 7.38
CA GLY A 59 19.64 -12.11 6.98
C GLY A 59 18.95 -11.02 7.80
N ILE A 60 18.02 -11.36 8.70
CA ILE A 60 17.33 -10.42 9.59
C ILE A 60 18.14 -10.27 10.87
N THR A 61 18.31 -9.02 11.31
CA THR A 61 18.93 -8.68 12.60
C THR A 61 17.85 -8.23 13.55
N THR A 62 17.68 -8.95 14.66
CA THR A 62 16.78 -8.59 15.75
C THR A 62 17.62 -8.13 16.92
N VAL A 63 17.43 -6.88 17.36
CA VAL A 63 18.07 -6.33 18.56
C VAL A 63 16.98 -6.00 19.58
N THR A 64 17.08 -6.58 20.76
CA THR A 64 16.21 -6.29 21.89
C THR A 64 17.01 -5.51 22.91
N TYR A 65 16.51 -4.36 23.33
CA TYR A 65 17.11 -3.52 24.37
C TYR A 65 16.04 -3.04 25.35
N LYS A 66 16.48 -2.54 26.51
CA LYS A 66 15.64 -1.89 27.51
C LYS A 66 16.24 -0.52 27.87
N ARG A 67 15.39 0.45 28.17
CA ARG A 67 15.79 1.77 28.70
C ARG A 67 14.83 2.22 29.81
N PRO A 68 15.26 3.10 30.72
CA PRO A 68 14.38 3.69 31.74
C PRO A 68 13.25 4.51 31.13
N LEU A 69 12.07 4.52 31.76
CA LEU A 69 10.95 5.39 31.37
C LEU A 69 11.05 6.78 32.01
N GLN A 70 11.72 6.87 33.15
CA GLN A 70 12.07 8.12 33.82
C GLN A 70 13.58 8.30 33.68
N THR A 71 14.00 9.50 33.28
CA THR A 71 15.41 9.82 33.12
C THR A 71 16.04 10.23 34.45
N ASN A 72 17.31 9.88 34.63
CA ASN A 72 18.17 10.42 35.69
C ASN A 72 19.05 11.60 35.20
N GLU A 73 19.00 11.93 33.91
CA GLU A 73 19.75 12.96 33.19
C GLU A 73 18.83 13.78 32.24
N PRO A 74 18.06 14.75 32.77
CA PRO A 74 17.02 15.47 32.02
C PRO A 74 17.53 16.43 30.92
N VAL A 75 18.86 16.55 30.76
CA VAL A 75 19.48 17.42 29.75
C VAL A 75 19.54 16.73 28.39
N ASN A 76 19.95 15.47 28.36
CA ASN A 76 20.14 14.67 27.16
C ASN A 76 19.02 13.64 26.96
N ASP A 77 18.40 13.18 28.05
CA ASP A 77 17.29 12.23 27.93
C ASP A 77 15.93 12.91 28.04
N ARG A 78 14.91 12.25 27.49
CA ARG A 78 13.52 12.64 27.64
C ARG A 78 12.76 11.58 28.43
N PRO A 79 12.09 11.94 29.54
CA PRO A 79 11.22 11.00 30.21
C PRO A 79 10.08 10.63 29.27
N ILE A 80 9.71 9.35 29.27
CA ILE A 80 8.53 8.85 28.57
C ILE A 80 7.37 8.95 29.56
N PRO A 81 6.47 9.95 29.41
CA PRO A 81 5.36 10.14 30.34
C PRO A 81 4.42 8.93 30.29
N LEU A 82 3.96 8.49 31.47
CA LEU A 82 3.04 7.36 31.61
C LEU A 82 1.56 7.79 31.56
N ASP A 83 1.31 9.09 31.65
CA ASP A 83 0.01 9.72 31.84
C ASP A 83 -0.48 10.50 30.61
N ARG A 84 0.35 10.60 29.56
CA ARG A 84 0.00 11.27 28.30
C ARG A 84 0.66 10.60 27.11
N GLU A 85 0.09 10.81 25.93
CA GLU A 85 0.60 10.26 24.68
C GLU A 85 2.00 10.82 24.34
N THR A 86 2.84 9.98 23.74
CA THR A 86 4.19 10.33 23.27
C THR A 86 4.39 9.76 21.88
N SER A 87 4.90 10.58 20.96
CA SER A 87 5.26 10.13 19.62
C SER A 87 6.61 9.43 19.63
N VAL A 88 6.65 8.21 19.09
CA VAL A 88 7.90 7.49 18.81
C VAL A 88 8.22 7.65 17.33
N ILE A 89 9.47 8.01 17.02
CA ILE A 89 9.95 8.16 15.64
C ILE A 89 11.12 7.20 15.45
N ALA A 90 11.07 6.39 14.40
CA ALA A 90 12.14 5.48 14.03
C ALA A 90 12.69 5.84 12.64
N ALA A 91 14.00 5.66 12.46
CA ALA A 91 14.70 5.89 11.20
C ALA A 91 15.82 4.86 11.04
N ILE A 92 16.24 4.61 9.80
CA ILE A 92 17.35 3.69 9.46
C ILE A 92 18.34 4.45 8.60
N GLY A 93 19.57 4.60 9.08
CA GLY A 93 20.62 5.30 8.35
C GLY A 93 21.96 4.56 8.40
N PRO A 94 22.92 4.95 7.55
CA PRO A 94 24.26 4.41 7.59
C PRO A 94 24.96 4.80 8.91
N LEU A 95 25.94 3.98 9.32
CA LEU A 95 26.90 4.35 10.35
C LEU A 95 28.19 4.86 9.71
N ASN A 96 28.89 5.74 10.41
CA ASN A 96 30.20 6.25 9.97
C ASN A 96 31.32 5.25 10.30
N SER A 97 32.58 5.62 10.02
CA SER A 97 33.75 4.77 10.32
C SER A 97 33.95 4.47 11.81
N ARG A 98 33.37 5.28 12.71
CA ARG A 98 33.35 5.08 14.17
C ARG A 98 32.13 4.29 14.65
N LYS A 99 31.30 3.78 13.72
CA LYS A 99 30.02 3.12 14.00
C LYS A 99 28.99 4.02 14.70
N GLU A 100 29.11 5.34 14.55
CA GLU A 100 28.08 6.28 15.02
C GLU A 100 27.11 6.63 13.88
N ALA A 101 25.90 7.11 14.22
CA ALA A 101 24.91 7.56 13.26
C ALA A 101 25.49 8.57 12.24
N ASN A 102 25.23 8.34 10.96
CA ASN A 102 25.74 9.16 9.86
C ASN A 102 24.61 9.84 9.07
N ALA A 103 24.95 10.92 8.37
CA ALA A 103 24.02 11.63 7.52
C ALA A 103 23.59 10.77 6.32
N HIS A 104 22.30 10.81 6.00
CA HIS A 104 21.77 10.24 4.77
C HIS A 104 22.29 11.00 3.55
N ALA A 105 22.71 10.29 2.52
CA ALA A 105 22.93 10.93 1.23
C ALA A 105 21.57 11.37 0.64
N ILE A 106 21.51 12.51 -0.05
CA ILE A 106 20.26 13.12 -0.55
C ILE A 106 19.43 12.21 -1.51
N PRO A 107 19.94 11.14 -2.16
CA PRO A 107 19.07 10.19 -2.86
C PRO A 107 18.77 8.90 -2.07
N ASP A 108 19.18 8.78 -0.81
CA ASP A 108 19.08 7.55 -0.03
C ASP A 108 17.66 7.33 0.50
N LYS A 109 16.75 6.95 -0.39
CA LYS A 109 15.48 6.31 -0.03
C LYS A 109 15.77 4.84 0.20
N THR A 110 15.65 4.39 1.44
CA THR A 110 15.78 2.97 1.80
C THR A 110 14.78 2.14 0.97
N VAL A 111 15.28 1.37 0.00
CA VAL A 111 14.47 0.44 -0.82
C VAL A 111 14.35 -0.94 -0.13
N ALA A 112 15.07 -1.15 0.98
CA ALA A 112 14.93 -2.31 1.83
C ALA A 112 13.68 -2.18 2.72
N LYS A 113 12.72 -3.10 2.55
CA LYS A 113 11.57 -3.25 3.45
C LYS A 113 12.02 -3.98 4.72
N GLU A 114 12.19 -3.26 5.82
CA GLU A 114 12.45 -3.88 7.11
C GLU A 114 11.42 -3.40 8.15
N ASN A 115 10.91 -4.37 8.93
CA ASN A 115 9.89 -4.16 9.94
C ASN A 115 10.60 -3.91 11.27
N VAL A 116 10.42 -2.74 11.87
CA VAL A 116 10.73 -2.54 13.28
C VAL A 116 9.69 -3.33 14.08
N ASN A 117 10.13 -4.29 14.89
CA ASN A 117 9.27 -5.12 15.73
C ASN A 117 9.50 -4.68 17.18
N THR A 118 8.73 -3.69 17.65
CA THR A 118 8.82 -3.18 19.03
C THR A 118 8.13 -4.14 20.01
N TYR A 119 8.82 -5.22 20.37
CA TYR A 119 8.33 -6.21 21.34
C TYR A 119 8.20 -5.69 22.80
N ALA A 120 8.57 -4.44 23.08
CA ALA A 120 8.55 -3.85 24.43
C ALA A 120 7.47 -2.77 24.65
N LEU A 121 6.67 -2.41 23.64
CA LEU A 121 5.45 -1.60 23.84
C LEU A 121 4.25 -2.47 24.27
N SER A 122 4.51 -3.68 24.77
CA SER A 122 3.51 -4.63 25.28
C SER A 122 2.80 -4.19 26.58
N LYS A 123 2.91 -2.91 26.93
CA LYS A 123 2.00 -2.23 27.87
C LYS A 123 1.42 -0.90 27.39
N CYS A 124 1.76 -0.35 26.23
CA CYS A 124 1.10 0.83 25.65
C CYS A 124 1.48 1.02 24.17
N ALA A 125 0.47 1.22 23.30
CA ALA A 125 0.54 1.67 21.89
C ALA A 125 1.15 0.66 20.89
N ALA A 126 0.43 -0.08 20.04
CA ALA A 126 -0.71 0.25 19.15
C ALA A 126 -0.40 1.45 18.23
N GLU A 127 0.43 1.23 17.21
CA GLU A 127 0.77 2.26 16.22
C GLU A 127 -0.33 2.47 15.17
N GLN A 128 -0.58 3.75 14.89
CA GLN A 128 -1.60 4.41 14.04
C GLN A 128 -2.95 4.72 14.71
N MET A 129 -2.90 5.60 15.72
CA MET A 129 -4.05 6.35 16.23
C MET A 129 -4.15 7.71 15.52
N ILE A 130 -5.28 7.94 14.87
CA ILE A 130 -5.70 9.25 14.35
C ILE A 130 -6.22 10.03 15.55
N HIS A 131 -5.40 10.94 16.09
CA HIS A 131 -5.81 11.80 17.19
C HIS A 131 -5.89 13.24 16.69
N GLU A 132 -7.10 13.69 16.36
CA GLU A 132 -7.39 15.11 16.58
C GLU A 132 -8.79 15.38 17.14
N GLU A 133 -9.80 14.52 17.00
CA GLU A 133 -11.17 14.94 17.38
C GLU A 133 -12.09 13.91 18.07
N ALA A 134 -11.56 12.75 18.51
CA ALA A 134 -12.30 11.78 19.33
C ALA A 134 -11.72 11.71 20.76
N LYS A 135 -11.84 12.81 21.52
CA LYS A 135 -11.19 12.98 22.84
C LYS A 135 -11.61 12.00 23.95
N ASP A 136 -12.55 11.07 23.71
CA ASP A 136 -13.12 10.23 24.77
C ASP A 136 -13.08 8.70 24.55
N ILE A 137 -12.46 8.16 23.48
CA ILE A 137 -12.56 6.71 23.19
C ILE A 137 -11.19 6.05 22.94
N PRO A 138 -10.64 5.26 23.88
CA PRO A 138 -9.49 4.38 23.61
C PRO A 138 -9.90 3.24 22.66
N VAL A 139 -9.77 3.50 21.35
CA VAL A 139 -9.92 2.52 20.27
C VAL A 139 -8.56 2.13 19.73
N GLY A 140 -8.26 0.83 19.66
CA GLY A 140 -7.11 0.33 18.92
C GLY A 140 -7.50 -0.01 17.49
N ILE A 141 -6.96 0.71 16.50
CA ILE A 141 -7.13 0.40 15.06
C ILE A 141 -5.89 -0.38 14.61
N PHE A 142 -6.08 -1.58 14.06
CA PHE A 142 -4.96 -2.43 13.66
C PHE A 142 -5.04 -2.83 12.20
N ARG A 143 -3.95 -2.56 11.46
CA ARG A 143 -3.78 -2.90 10.05
C ARG A 143 -2.54 -3.79 9.82
N PRO A 144 -2.57 -5.08 10.17
CA PRO A 144 -1.55 -6.00 9.72
C PRO A 144 -1.77 -6.28 8.22
N SER A 145 -0.83 -5.87 7.38
CA SER A 145 -0.84 -6.20 5.95
C SER A 145 0.57 -6.46 5.43
N CYS A 146 0.79 -7.67 4.92
CA CYS A 146 1.98 -7.99 4.15
C CYS A 146 1.67 -8.01 2.66
N VAL A 147 2.24 -7.05 1.91
CA VAL A 147 1.99 -6.83 0.47
C VAL A 147 2.98 -7.61 -0.42
N SER A 148 3.97 -8.30 0.17
CA SER A 148 4.96 -9.09 -0.57
C SER A 148 4.78 -10.58 -0.35
N GLN A 149 4.78 -11.34 -1.45
CA GLN A 149 4.66 -12.80 -1.55
C GLN A 149 5.81 -13.60 -0.88
N GLN A 150 6.71 -12.92 -0.16
CA GLN A 150 8.03 -13.42 0.22
C GLN A 150 8.21 -13.62 1.73
N ARG A 151 7.18 -13.42 2.56
CA ARG A 151 7.24 -13.72 4.00
C ARG A 151 6.12 -14.67 4.40
N ARG A 152 6.49 -15.84 4.93
CA ARG A 152 5.58 -16.94 5.27
C ARG A 152 4.64 -16.58 6.44
N ASP A 153 5.03 -15.67 7.34
CA ASP A 153 4.50 -15.59 8.72
C ASP A 153 3.76 -14.31 9.12
N CYS A 154 3.59 -13.34 8.22
CA CYS A 154 3.41 -11.96 8.68
C CYS A 154 1.98 -11.60 9.14
N THR A 155 0.93 -11.86 8.35
CA THR A 155 -0.39 -11.29 8.68
C THR A 155 -1.05 -12.00 9.88
N LEU A 156 -1.06 -13.33 9.92
CA LEU A 156 -1.77 -14.11 10.95
C LEU A 156 -1.07 -14.06 12.31
N ASN A 157 0.24 -14.28 12.36
CA ASN A 157 0.98 -14.25 13.62
C ASN A 157 0.99 -12.83 14.23
N THR A 158 1.13 -11.79 13.41
CA THR A 158 0.99 -10.40 13.89
C THR A 158 -0.42 -10.15 14.40
N SER A 159 -1.47 -10.59 13.67
CA SER A 159 -2.86 -10.41 14.13
C SER A 159 -3.10 -11.12 15.48
N SER A 160 -2.64 -12.36 15.66
CA SER A 160 -2.80 -13.10 16.92
C SER A 160 -2.05 -12.42 18.06
N THR A 161 -0.83 -11.94 17.82
CA THR A 161 -0.03 -11.21 18.82
C THR A 161 -0.75 -9.94 19.27
N VAL A 162 -1.30 -9.19 18.32
CA VAL A 162 -2.05 -7.96 18.58
C VAL A 162 -3.36 -8.23 19.33
N VAL A 163 -4.07 -9.32 19.02
CA VAL A 163 -5.25 -9.74 19.79
C VAL A 163 -4.87 -10.08 21.23
N LYS A 164 -3.77 -10.82 21.44
CA LYS A 164 -3.26 -11.13 22.80
C LYS A 164 -2.90 -9.86 23.58
N LEU A 165 -2.30 -8.88 22.93
CA LEU A 165 -2.03 -7.57 23.52
C LEU A 165 -3.33 -6.84 23.89
N ALA A 166 -4.30 -6.79 22.97
CA ALA A 166 -5.59 -6.13 23.18
C ALA A 166 -6.35 -6.70 24.40
N LYS A 167 -6.29 -8.02 24.61
CA LYS A 167 -6.87 -8.68 25.79
C LYS A 167 -6.23 -8.27 27.12
N GLN A 168 -4.98 -7.81 27.10
CA GLN A 168 -4.27 -7.33 28.28
C GLN A 168 -4.56 -5.87 28.60
N CYS A 169 -5.31 -5.16 27.76
CA CYS A 169 -5.69 -3.76 27.95
C CYS A 169 -7.02 -3.65 28.72
N PRO A 170 -7.01 -3.36 30.04
CA PRO A 170 -8.23 -3.41 30.87
C PRO A 170 -9.27 -2.34 30.53
N HIS A 171 -8.86 -1.27 29.84
CA HIS A 171 -9.73 -0.15 29.46
C HIS A 171 -9.97 -0.07 27.94
N LEU A 172 -9.72 -1.16 27.20
CA LEU A 172 -9.96 -1.18 25.76
C LEU A 172 -11.46 -1.04 25.46
N ARG A 173 -11.86 0.03 24.75
CA ARG A 173 -13.27 0.22 24.36
C ARG A 173 -13.62 -0.52 23.08
N LEU A 174 -12.67 -0.63 22.15
CA LEU A 174 -12.86 -1.38 20.90
C LEU A 174 -11.52 -1.77 20.28
N PHE A 175 -11.48 -3.00 19.76
CA PHE A 175 -10.49 -3.49 18.82
C PHE A 175 -11.03 -3.44 17.39
N MET A 176 -10.55 -2.51 16.57
CA MET A 176 -10.99 -2.36 15.18
C MET A 176 -9.99 -3.01 14.22
N TYR A 177 -10.39 -4.10 13.56
CA TYR A 177 -9.57 -4.80 12.58
C TYR A 177 -9.83 -4.29 11.16
N VAL A 178 -8.77 -3.83 10.49
CA VAL A 178 -8.84 -3.44 9.08
C VAL A 178 -8.56 -4.65 8.19
N SER A 179 -9.63 -5.14 7.56
CA SER A 179 -9.60 -6.22 6.57
C SER A 179 -9.63 -5.65 5.15
N THR A 180 -10.34 -6.29 4.23
CA THR A 180 -10.61 -5.84 2.87
C THR A 180 -11.96 -6.39 2.41
N ALA A 181 -12.68 -5.67 1.55
CA ALA A 181 -13.93 -6.14 0.95
C ALA A 181 -13.73 -7.49 0.26
N PHE A 182 -12.54 -7.73 -0.29
CA PHE A 182 -12.20 -8.96 -1.01
C PHE A 182 -11.78 -10.13 -0.11
N SER A 183 -11.89 -10.03 1.22
CA SER A 183 -11.51 -11.12 2.12
C SER A 183 -12.32 -12.39 1.88
N ASN A 184 -13.52 -12.27 1.30
CA ASN A 184 -14.39 -13.39 0.96
C ASN A 184 -14.64 -13.48 -0.55
N ALA A 185 -13.66 -13.09 -1.37
CA ALA A 185 -13.77 -13.00 -2.83
C ALA A 185 -13.96 -14.34 -3.56
N TYR A 186 -13.90 -15.47 -2.84
CA TYR A 186 -14.31 -16.78 -3.33
C TYR A 186 -15.86 -16.91 -3.48
N LEU A 187 -16.61 -15.98 -2.89
CA LEU A 187 -18.06 -15.83 -3.05
C LEU A 187 -18.37 -14.74 -4.08
N LYS A 188 -19.54 -14.81 -4.71
CA LYS A 188 -20.04 -13.74 -5.60
C LYS A 188 -20.71 -12.59 -4.84
N THR A 189 -21.47 -12.91 -3.80
CA THR A 189 -22.16 -11.93 -2.95
C THR A 189 -21.52 -11.92 -1.56
N ILE A 190 -21.11 -10.74 -1.11
CA ILE A 190 -20.37 -10.54 0.14
C ILE A 190 -21.17 -9.62 1.05
N ASP A 191 -21.69 -10.21 2.13
CA ASP A 191 -22.46 -9.58 3.19
C ASP A 191 -21.54 -9.07 4.32
N GLU A 192 -22.09 -8.20 5.17
CA GLU A 192 -21.45 -7.73 6.41
C GLU A 192 -21.60 -8.74 7.56
N LYS A 193 -21.10 -9.95 7.32
CA LYS A 193 -21.06 -11.04 8.31
C LYS A 193 -19.71 -11.75 8.33
N ILE A 194 -19.46 -12.46 9.44
CA ILE A 194 -18.34 -13.41 9.51
C ILE A 194 -18.70 -14.63 8.67
N TYR A 195 -17.77 -15.06 7.83
CA TYR A 195 -17.89 -16.28 7.04
C TYR A 195 -17.05 -17.39 7.65
N SER A 196 -17.48 -18.63 7.46
CA SER A 196 -16.66 -19.81 7.71
C SER A 196 -15.92 -20.17 6.43
N PRO A 197 -14.60 -19.87 6.31
CA PRO A 197 -13.85 -20.21 5.11
C PRO A 197 -13.71 -21.73 4.95
N PRO A 198 -13.52 -22.23 3.72
CA PRO A 198 -13.29 -23.66 3.47
C PRO A 198 -12.05 -24.21 4.20
N THR A 199 -11.05 -23.35 4.40
CA THR A 199 -9.81 -23.70 5.08
C THR A 199 -9.70 -22.91 6.38
N HIS A 200 -9.50 -23.63 7.49
CA HIS A 200 -9.35 -23.06 8.81
C HIS A 200 -8.01 -22.32 8.97
N TYR A 201 -8.01 -21.18 9.67
CA TYR A 201 -6.80 -20.35 9.85
C TYR A 201 -5.63 -21.09 10.52
N SER A 202 -5.90 -22.04 11.42
CA SER A 202 -4.85 -22.85 12.08
C SER A 202 -4.05 -23.70 11.09
N TYR A 203 -4.68 -24.19 10.01
CA TYR A 203 -3.96 -24.92 8.97
C TYR A 203 -2.99 -23.99 8.25
N LEU A 204 -3.42 -22.76 7.94
CA LEU A 204 -2.54 -21.76 7.34
C LEU A 204 -1.36 -21.41 8.24
N ILE A 205 -1.56 -21.30 9.56
CA ILE A 205 -0.48 -21.13 10.54
C ILE A 205 0.46 -22.34 10.53
N SER A 206 -0.06 -23.56 10.48
CA SER A 206 0.79 -24.76 10.43
C SER A 206 1.66 -24.81 9.18
N LEU A 207 1.17 -24.30 8.04
CA LEU A 207 1.95 -24.18 6.82
C LEU A 207 3.13 -23.22 7.01
N THR A 208 2.98 -22.15 7.80
CA THR A 208 4.08 -21.19 8.01
C THR A 208 5.19 -21.75 8.90
N GLN A 209 4.88 -22.78 9.69
CA GLN A 209 5.81 -23.47 10.58
C GLN A 209 6.63 -24.57 9.89
N LEU A 210 6.33 -24.87 8.61
CA LEU A 210 7.07 -25.86 7.83
C LEU A 210 8.53 -25.46 7.63
N GLY A 211 9.43 -26.45 7.73
CA GLY A 211 10.86 -26.27 7.54
C GLY A 211 11.25 -25.95 6.10
N ASP A 212 12.50 -25.56 5.87
CA ASP A 212 13.00 -25.28 4.52
C ASP A 212 12.98 -26.51 3.60
N ASP A 213 13.14 -27.71 4.18
CA ASP A 213 13.06 -29.00 3.46
C ASP A 213 11.65 -29.28 2.91
N GLU A 214 10.63 -28.60 3.43
CA GLU A 214 9.21 -28.75 3.06
C GLU A 214 8.69 -27.59 2.19
N LYS A 215 9.60 -26.75 1.69
CA LYS A 215 9.25 -25.55 0.90
C LYS A 215 8.34 -25.86 -0.29
N HIS A 216 8.55 -26.99 -0.98
CA HIS A 216 7.71 -27.37 -2.10
C HIS A 216 6.26 -27.64 -1.67
N THR A 217 6.07 -28.31 -0.54
CA THR A 217 4.76 -28.59 0.06
C THR A 217 4.07 -27.29 0.46
N TYR A 218 4.78 -26.40 1.15
CA TYR A 218 4.29 -25.07 1.50
C TYR A 218 3.82 -24.29 0.27
N GLU A 219 4.68 -24.15 -0.74
CA GLU A 219 4.35 -23.36 -1.92
C GLU A 219 3.19 -23.96 -2.72
N SER A 220 3.11 -25.29 -2.82
CA SER A 220 2.01 -25.98 -3.49
C SER A 220 0.68 -25.73 -2.77
N ALA A 221 0.64 -25.91 -1.45
CA ALA A 221 -0.55 -25.69 -0.65
C ALA A 221 -1.01 -24.22 -0.71
N VAL A 222 -0.09 -23.27 -0.49
CA VAL A 222 -0.41 -21.83 -0.54
C VAL A 222 -0.88 -21.41 -1.93
N ARG A 223 -0.27 -21.92 -3.01
CA ARG A 223 -0.73 -21.65 -4.38
C ARG A 223 -2.16 -22.14 -4.61
N SER A 224 -2.49 -23.34 -4.14
CA SER A 224 -3.85 -23.90 -4.27
C SER A 224 -4.88 -23.04 -3.53
N LEU A 225 -4.62 -22.76 -2.25
CA LEU A 225 -5.53 -22.00 -1.39
C LEU A 225 -5.71 -20.55 -1.85
N ALA A 226 -4.63 -19.92 -2.33
CA ALA A 226 -4.67 -18.58 -2.88
C ALA A 226 -5.48 -18.50 -4.17
N LYS A 227 -5.46 -19.56 -5.00
CA LYS A 227 -6.26 -19.62 -6.23
C LYS A 227 -7.75 -19.64 -5.92
N GLU A 228 -8.16 -20.36 -4.88
CA GLU A 228 -9.54 -20.38 -4.39
C GLU A 228 -9.96 -19.03 -3.81
N ASN A 229 -9.05 -18.36 -3.10
CA ASN A 229 -9.29 -17.06 -2.45
C ASN A 229 -8.78 -15.87 -3.27
N VAL A 230 -8.78 -15.97 -4.60
CA VAL A 230 -8.29 -14.96 -5.55
C VAL A 230 -6.76 -14.73 -5.49
N ASN A 231 -6.20 -14.43 -4.31
CA ASN A 231 -4.76 -14.33 -4.09
C ASN A 231 -4.39 -14.57 -2.61
N THR A 232 -3.08 -14.57 -2.33
CA THR A 232 -2.55 -14.78 -0.98
C THR A 232 -2.92 -13.66 0.01
N TYR A 233 -3.13 -12.43 -0.48
CA TYR A 233 -3.53 -11.30 0.35
C TYR A 233 -4.95 -11.47 0.88
N ALA A 234 -5.92 -11.73 -0.01
CA ALA A 234 -7.31 -11.99 0.34
C ALA A 234 -7.44 -13.22 1.23
N LEU A 235 -6.73 -14.32 0.93
CA LEU A 235 -6.64 -15.50 1.79
C LEU A 235 -6.19 -15.14 3.22
N SER A 236 -5.13 -14.33 3.35
CA SER A 236 -4.61 -13.94 4.67
C SER A 236 -5.60 -13.09 5.46
N LYS A 237 -6.37 -12.22 4.79
CA LYS A 237 -7.41 -11.40 5.40
C LYS A 237 -8.63 -12.23 5.80
N CYS A 238 -9.04 -13.17 4.96
CA CYS A 238 -10.09 -14.15 5.27
C CYS A 238 -9.78 -14.92 6.57
N ALA A 239 -8.58 -15.50 6.62
CA ALA A 239 -8.14 -16.29 7.75
C ALA A 239 -7.98 -15.45 9.02
N ALA A 240 -7.53 -14.20 8.90
CA ALA A 240 -7.43 -13.30 10.04
C ALA A 240 -8.80 -12.91 10.60
N GLU A 241 -9.82 -12.71 9.76
CA GLU A 241 -11.19 -12.47 10.23
C GLU A 241 -11.73 -13.67 11.02
N GLN A 242 -11.50 -14.90 10.54
CA GLN A 242 -11.87 -16.12 11.26
C GLN A 242 -11.14 -16.21 12.61
N MET A 243 -9.82 -16.01 12.61
CA MET A 243 -9.01 -16.04 13.83
C MET A 243 -9.48 -14.98 14.84
N ILE A 244 -9.80 -13.77 14.40
CA ILE A 244 -10.31 -12.71 15.29
C ILE A 244 -11.68 -13.10 15.85
N HIS A 245 -12.57 -13.63 15.02
CA HIS A 245 -13.87 -14.11 15.48
C HIS A 245 -13.75 -15.21 16.55
N GLU A 246 -12.76 -16.08 16.42
CA GLU A 246 -12.56 -17.21 17.32
C GLU A 246 -11.78 -16.83 18.59
N GLU A 247 -10.70 -16.07 18.46
CA GLU A 247 -9.76 -15.76 19.53
C GLU A 247 -10.14 -14.51 20.32
N ALA A 248 -10.80 -13.50 19.73
CA ALA A 248 -11.07 -12.19 20.37
C ALA A 248 -12.49 -12.06 20.98
N LYS A 249 -13.11 -13.18 21.38
CA LYS A 249 -14.51 -13.23 21.88
C LYS A 249 -14.75 -12.49 23.21
N ASP A 250 -13.68 -12.23 23.95
CA ASP A 250 -13.63 -11.62 25.28
C ASP A 250 -13.36 -10.11 25.25
N ILE A 251 -13.14 -9.53 24.07
CA ILE A 251 -12.96 -8.08 23.89
C ILE A 251 -13.99 -7.53 22.88
N PRO A 252 -14.34 -6.23 22.95
CA PRO A 252 -15.16 -5.59 21.92
C PRO A 252 -14.40 -5.52 20.60
N VAL A 253 -14.96 -6.02 19.50
CA VAL A 253 -14.31 -6.08 18.18
C VAL A 253 -15.17 -5.46 17.11
N GLY A 254 -14.58 -4.71 16.18
CA GLY A 254 -15.19 -4.34 14.90
C GLY A 254 -14.33 -4.76 13.73
N ILE A 255 -14.93 -4.99 12.56
CA ILE A 255 -14.20 -5.29 11.32
C ILE A 255 -14.56 -4.28 10.25
N PHE A 256 -13.55 -3.66 9.66
CA PHE A 256 -13.72 -2.69 8.57
C PHE A 256 -13.09 -3.23 7.28
N ARG A 257 -13.87 -3.33 6.22
CA ARG A 257 -13.51 -3.97 4.93
C ARG A 257 -13.56 -2.94 3.80
N PRO A 258 -12.47 -2.20 3.53
CA PRO A 258 -12.40 -1.31 2.37
C PRO A 258 -12.15 -2.09 1.08
N SER A 259 -12.69 -1.57 -0.03
CA SER A 259 -12.28 -1.96 -1.39
C SER A 259 -10.93 -1.31 -1.79
N CYS A 260 -10.61 -1.22 -3.08
CA CYS A 260 -9.31 -0.77 -3.54
C CYS A 260 -9.09 0.72 -3.24
N VAL A 261 -8.21 1.01 -2.28
CA VAL A 261 -7.91 2.37 -1.84
C VAL A 261 -6.93 3.04 -2.80
N LEU A 262 -7.30 4.22 -3.31
CA LEU A 262 -6.44 5.07 -4.16
C LEU A 262 -6.04 6.35 -3.42
N SER A 263 -5.76 7.45 -4.12
CA SER A 263 -5.37 8.71 -3.47
C SER A 263 -6.50 9.29 -2.63
N THR A 264 -6.16 10.30 -1.83
CA THR A 264 -7.15 11.17 -1.18
C THR A 264 -7.95 11.95 -2.23
N SER A 265 -9.22 12.20 -1.94
CA SER A 265 -10.09 13.08 -2.73
C SER A 265 -9.89 14.55 -2.32
N LYS A 266 -9.97 14.84 -1.02
CA LYS A 266 -9.89 16.20 -0.45
C LYS A 266 -8.78 16.34 0.58
N GLY A 267 -8.81 15.57 1.67
CA GLY A 267 -7.97 15.81 2.85
C GLY A 267 -6.91 14.73 3.10
N PRO A 268 -5.83 14.99 3.87
CA PRO A 268 -5.32 16.31 4.27
C PRO A 268 -4.63 17.06 3.12
N THR A 269 -4.36 16.38 2.00
CA THR A 269 -3.84 16.98 0.77
C THR A 269 -4.52 16.29 -0.41
N PRO A 270 -5.21 17.00 -1.31
CA PRO A 270 -5.89 16.39 -2.45
C PRO A 270 -4.93 15.62 -3.36
N GLY A 271 -5.29 14.40 -3.74
CA GLY A 271 -4.47 13.58 -4.64
C GLY A 271 -3.23 12.97 -3.98
N TRP A 272 -3.08 13.07 -2.66
CA TRP A 272 -1.93 12.50 -1.96
C TRP A 272 -1.89 10.98 -2.13
N ILE A 273 -0.72 10.48 -2.54
CA ILE A 273 -0.42 9.08 -2.73
C ILE A 273 1.10 8.88 -2.66
N ASP A 274 1.55 7.81 -2.00
CA ASP A 274 2.98 7.56 -1.73
C ASP A 274 3.50 6.25 -2.32
N ASN A 275 2.63 5.45 -2.94
CA ASN A 275 2.94 4.11 -3.40
C ASN A 275 2.31 3.77 -4.76
N TYR A 276 2.88 2.75 -5.41
CA TYR A 276 2.42 2.21 -6.69
C TYR A 276 1.53 0.97 -6.53
N TYR A 277 1.01 0.70 -5.33
CA TYR A 277 0.22 -0.51 -5.08
C TYR A 277 -1.13 -0.47 -5.80
N GLY A 278 -1.68 -1.66 -6.06
CA GLY A 278 -2.95 -1.79 -6.77
C GLY A 278 -2.84 -1.33 -8.24
N PRO A 279 -3.90 -0.74 -8.81
CA PRO A 279 -3.91 -0.28 -10.21
C PRO A 279 -3.02 0.95 -10.45
N THR A 280 -2.56 1.64 -9.40
CA THR A 280 -1.74 2.86 -9.51
C THR A 280 -0.43 2.64 -10.27
N GLY A 281 0.21 1.48 -10.13
CA GLY A 281 1.40 1.14 -10.91
C GLY A 281 1.15 1.11 -12.42
N LEU A 282 0.03 0.54 -12.84
CA LEU A 282 -0.39 0.48 -14.25
C LEU A 282 -0.76 1.87 -14.77
N ILE A 283 -1.49 2.63 -13.96
CA ILE A 283 -1.91 3.99 -14.32
C ILE A 283 -0.70 4.91 -14.48
N SER A 284 0.26 4.85 -13.55
CA SER A 284 1.50 5.64 -13.64
C SER A 284 2.26 5.34 -14.93
N ALA A 285 2.34 4.06 -15.31
CA ALA A 285 2.98 3.65 -16.55
C ALA A 285 2.16 3.98 -17.81
N GLY A 286 0.83 3.93 -17.73
CA GLY A 286 -0.07 4.42 -18.77
C GLY A 286 0.12 5.92 -19.01
N LEU A 287 0.15 6.72 -17.94
CA LEU A 287 0.40 8.17 -18.00
C LEU A 287 1.79 8.50 -18.54
N ALA A 288 2.78 7.62 -18.29
CA ALA A 288 4.10 7.72 -18.90
C ALA A 288 4.13 7.33 -20.40
N GLY A 289 3.04 6.80 -20.97
CA GLY A 289 2.97 6.34 -22.36
C GLY A 289 3.72 5.03 -22.60
N ILE A 290 3.90 4.22 -21.56
CA ILE A 290 4.62 2.94 -21.60
C ILE A 290 3.64 1.79 -21.87
N ILE A 291 2.49 1.79 -21.20
CA ILE A 291 1.48 0.74 -21.35
C ILE A 291 0.42 1.15 -22.37
N ARG A 292 0.08 0.21 -23.26
CA ARG A 292 -0.95 0.35 -24.29
C ARG A 292 -2.05 -0.72 -24.26
N SER A 293 -1.86 -1.80 -23.52
CA SER A 293 -2.85 -2.86 -23.36
C SER A 293 -2.94 -3.22 -21.88
N ILE A 294 -4.16 -3.34 -21.36
CA ILE A 294 -4.46 -3.66 -19.96
C ILE A 294 -5.47 -4.81 -19.97
N TYR A 295 -5.13 -5.90 -19.28
CA TYR A 295 -6.02 -7.03 -19.13
C TYR A 295 -7.06 -6.77 -18.03
N CYS A 296 -8.30 -6.51 -18.44
CA CYS A 296 -9.44 -6.30 -17.56
C CYS A 296 -10.74 -6.44 -18.35
N ASN A 297 -11.83 -6.80 -17.67
CA ASN A 297 -13.15 -6.72 -18.24
C ASN A 297 -13.64 -5.26 -18.21
N PRO A 298 -13.85 -4.59 -19.38
CA PRO A 298 -14.13 -3.16 -19.42
C PRO A 298 -15.43 -2.73 -18.76
N ILE A 299 -16.43 -3.63 -18.67
CA ILE A 299 -17.78 -3.32 -18.17
C ILE A 299 -17.96 -3.57 -16.68
N LEU A 300 -16.99 -4.21 -16.01
CA LEU A 300 -17.07 -4.48 -14.57
C LEU A 300 -16.72 -3.24 -13.75
N ALA A 301 -17.25 -3.19 -12.52
CA ALA A 301 -16.96 -2.12 -11.56
C ALA A 301 -15.48 -2.11 -11.15
N ALA A 302 -14.91 -0.91 -10.99
CA ALA A 302 -13.51 -0.75 -10.60
C ALA A 302 -13.25 -1.04 -9.10
N HIS A 303 -14.30 -1.05 -8.26
CA HIS A 303 -14.23 -1.24 -6.81
C HIS A 303 -13.14 -0.38 -6.13
N ILE A 304 -13.09 0.91 -6.49
CA ILE A 304 -12.11 1.87 -5.97
C ILE A 304 -12.75 2.84 -4.98
N VAL A 305 -12.00 3.28 -3.98
CA VAL A 305 -12.43 4.27 -2.97
C VAL A 305 -11.31 5.26 -2.62
N PRO A 306 -11.60 6.54 -2.34
CA PRO A 306 -10.59 7.50 -1.89
C PRO A 306 -10.07 7.21 -0.48
N ALA A 307 -8.77 7.44 -0.25
CA ALA A 307 -8.13 7.14 1.03
C ALA A 307 -8.71 7.93 2.23
N ASP A 308 -9.02 9.20 2.03
CA ASP A 308 -9.56 10.07 3.07
C ASP A 308 -10.97 9.69 3.48
N MET A 309 -11.83 9.35 2.51
CA MET A 309 -13.17 8.84 2.82
C MET A 309 -13.11 7.49 3.53
N VAL A 310 -12.18 6.61 3.16
CA VAL A 310 -11.93 5.33 3.87
C VAL A 310 -11.55 5.58 5.32
N ILE A 311 -10.65 6.55 5.56
CA ILE A 311 -10.19 6.92 6.90
C ILE A 311 -11.36 7.47 7.73
N ASN A 312 -12.14 8.40 7.17
CA ASN A 312 -13.31 8.97 7.82
C ASN A 312 -14.34 7.88 8.18
N ALA A 313 -14.64 6.98 7.25
CA ALA A 313 -15.54 5.86 7.48
C ALA A 313 -15.01 4.92 8.59
N LEU A 314 -13.71 4.65 8.63
CA LEU A 314 -13.08 3.80 9.64
C LEU A 314 -13.19 4.42 11.05
N ILE A 315 -12.93 5.72 11.18
CA ILE A 315 -13.06 6.46 12.46
C ILE A 315 -14.51 6.39 12.96
N CYS A 316 -15.48 6.69 12.09
CA CYS A 316 -16.89 6.63 12.46
C CYS A 316 -17.34 5.19 12.76
N SER A 317 -16.79 4.20 12.05
CA SER A 317 -17.09 2.78 12.29
C SER A 317 -16.59 2.34 13.66
N ALA A 318 -15.42 2.83 14.07
CA ALA A 318 -14.88 2.60 15.41
C ALA A 318 -15.77 3.22 16.48
N TRP A 319 -16.14 4.49 16.35
CA TRP A 319 -17.05 5.16 17.28
C TRP A 319 -18.41 4.44 17.38
N TYR A 320 -19.01 4.12 16.24
CA TYR A 320 -20.32 3.47 16.16
C TYR A 320 -20.30 2.09 16.82
N SER A 321 -19.25 1.31 16.55
CA SER A 321 -19.06 -0.01 17.14
C SER A 321 -18.90 0.07 18.66
N ALA A 322 -18.02 0.95 19.15
CA ALA A 322 -17.79 1.13 20.59
C ALA A 322 -19.09 1.49 21.33
N ASN A 323 -19.90 2.40 20.78
CA ASN A 323 -21.18 2.78 21.38
C ASN A 323 -22.21 1.64 21.37
N ARG A 324 -22.21 0.80 20.34
CA ARG A 324 -23.09 -0.38 20.28
C ARG A 324 -22.72 -1.42 21.34
N TYR A 325 -21.43 -1.62 21.62
CA TYR A 325 -20.96 -2.47 22.71
C TYR A 325 -21.30 -1.91 24.10
N HIS A 326 -21.36 -0.59 24.26
CA HIS A 326 -21.82 0.01 25.51
C HIS A 326 -23.30 -0.26 25.80
N GLN A 327 -24.15 -0.34 24.76
CA GLN A 327 -25.60 -0.50 24.90
C GLN A 327 -26.07 -1.95 25.04
N LYS A 328 -25.25 -2.94 24.65
CA LYS A 328 -25.62 -4.36 24.62
C LYS A 328 -24.59 -5.21 25.35
N THR A 329 -25.05 -6.22 26.10
CA THR A 329 -24.16 -7.11 26.85
C THR A 329 -23.24 -7.96 25.97
N ARG A 330 -23.65 -8.35 24.74
CA ARG A 330 -22.81 -8.99 23.70
C ARG A 330 -23.38 -8.84 22.27
N PRO A 331 -23.18 -7.73 21.55
CA PRO A 331 -23.59 -7.64 20.15
C PRO A 331 -22.69 -8.51 19.24
N ALA A 332 -23.27 -9.03 18.15
CA ALA A 332 -22.48 -9.59 17.05
C ALA A 332 -21.45 -8.57 16.56
N ILE A 333 -20.28 -9.06 16.10
CA ILE A 333 -19.19 -8.21 15.61
C ILE A 333 -19.72 -7.30 14.48
N PRO A 334 -19.74 -5.97 14.65
CA PRO A 334 -20.10 -5.06 13.57
C PRO A 334 -19.06 -5.12 12.45
N ILE A 335 -19.53 -5.25 11.21
CA ILE A 335 -18.71 -5.35 10.01
C ILE A 335 -19.14 -4.29 9.01
N PHE A 336 -18.18 -3.58 8.41
CA PHE A 336 -18.47 -2.48 7.48
C PHE A 336 -17.79 -2.74 6.15
N ASN A 337 -18.58 -2.99 5.09
CA ASN A 337 -18.07 -3.10 3.73
C ASN A 337 -18.04 -1.71 3.08
N TYR A 338 -16.86 -1.08 3.02
CA TYR A 338 -16.71 0.25 2.44
C TYR A 338 -16.30 0.17 0.96
N VAL A 339 -17.29 0.30 0.09
CA VAL A 339 -17.18 0.04 -1.35
C VAL A 339 -17.88 1.15 -2.15
N SER A 340 -17.42 1.39 -3.38
CA SER A 340 -18.10 2.30 -4.32
C SER A 340 -19.10 1.60 -5.23
N SER A 341 -18.87 0.33 -5.56
CA SER A 341 -19.63 -0.42 -6.57
C SER A 341 -21.13 -0.54 -6.30
N THR A 342 -21.55 -0.43 -5.03
CA THR A 342 -22.96 -0.55 -4.65
C THR A 342 -23.69 0.79 -4.74
N ASP A 343 -23.00 1.89 -4.40
CA ASP A 343 -23.65 3.19 -4.17
C ASP A 343 -23.31 4.26 -5.20
N ASN A 344 -22.14 4.17 -5.79
CA ASN A 344 -21.62 5.09 -6.78
C ASN A 344 -20.67 4.35 -7.74
N PRO A 345 -21.20 3.39 -8.53
CA PRO A 345 -20.36 2.54 -9.37
C PRO A 345 -19.66 3.32 -10.48
N ILE A 346 -18.43 2.91 -10.79
CA ILE A 346 -17.69 3.33 -11.98
C ILE A 346 -17.11 2.08 -12.64
N THR A 347 -17.35 1.91 -13.94
CA THR A 347 -16.81 0.77 -14.69
C THR A 347 -15.32 0.96 -15.01
N MET A 348 -14.61 -0.13 -15.31
CA MET A 348 -13.20 -0.07 -15.72
C MET A 348 -13.01 0.84 -16.94
N VAL A 349 -13.90 0.76 -17.94
CA VAL A 349 -13.82 1.61 -19.14
C VAL A 349 -14.03 3.09 -18.83
N GLU A 350 -14.96 3.41 -17.94
CA GLU A 350 -15.18 4.80 -17.51
C GLU A 350 -14.00 5.32 -16.70
N PHE A 351 -13.50 4.55 -15.73
CA PHE A 351 -12.39 4.94 -14.89
C PHE A 351 -11.11 5.18 -15.70
N PHE A 352 -10.67 4.20 -16.51
CA PHE A 352 -9.49 4.39 -17.36
C PHE A 352 -9.73 5.48 -18.40
N GLY A 353 -10.94 5.59 -18.96
CA GLY A 353 -11.30 6.69 -19.86
C GLY A 353 -11.10 8.06 -19.24
N LYS A 354 -11.60 8.27 -18.02
CA LYS A 354 -11.39 9.51 -17.26
C LYS A 354 -9.91 9.74 -16.94
N VAL A 355 -9.18 8.71 -16.51
CA VAL A 355 -7.74 8.79 -16.19
C VAL A 355 -6.93 9.27 -17.39
N PHE A 356 -7.10 8.63 -18.56
CA PHE A 356 -6.34 8.99 -19.75
C PHE A 356 -6.79 10.33 -20.35
N LYS A 357 -8.07 10.70 -20.22
CA LYS A 357 -8.56 12.04 -20.59
C LYS A 357 -7.93 13.13 -19.71
N ALA A 358 -7.89 12.93 -18.39
CA ALA A 358 -7.22 13.83 -17.46
C ALA A 358 -5.71 13.90 -17.74
N GLY A 359 -5.06 12.76 -17.98
CA GLY A 359 -3.66 12.69 -18.39
C GLY A 359 -3.38 13.40 -19.72
N ALA A 360 -4.30 13.36 -20.69
CA ALA A 360 -4.13 14.08 -21.95
C ALA A 360 -4.26 15.61 -21.78
N ARG A 361 -5.06 16.07 -20.81
CA ARG A 361 -5.14 17.49 -20.42
C ARG A 361 -3.90 17.95 -19.67
N MET A 362 -3.30 17.05 -18.87
CA MET A 362 -2.14 17.32 -18.04
C MET A 362 -1.04 16.26 -18.26
N PRO A 363 -0.42 16.22 -19.46
CA PRO A 363 0.49 15.14 -19.81
C PRO A 363 1.75 15.17 -18.96
N PHE A 364 2.30 13.99 -18.67
CA PHE A 364 3.57 13.85 -17.99
C PHE A 364 4.70 14.47 -18.82
N SER A 365 5.55 15.30 -18.21
CA SER A 365 6.62 16.01 -18.95
C SER A 365 7.59 15.07 -19.67
N ARG A 366 7.75 13.85 -19.15
CA ARG A 366 8.60 12.79 -19.71
C ARG A 366 7.80 11.66 -20.37
N THR A 367 6.57 11.93 -20.80
CA THR A 367 5.78 10.95 -21.59
C THR A 367 6.62 10.41 -22.76
N MET A 368 6.65 9.09 -22.88
CA MET A 368 7.44 8.36 -23.88
C MET A 368 6.71 8.21 -25.20
N TRP A 369 5.38 8.08 -25.16
CA TRP A 369 4.57 7.88 -26.35
C TRP A 369 3.15 8.44 -26.20
N TRP A 370 2.46 8.62 -27.32
CA TRP A 370 1.05 9.00 -27.35
C TRP A 370 0.17 7.96 -26.64
N TYR A 371 -0.91 8.42 -26.01
CA TYR A 371 -1.87 7.53 -25.35
C TYR A 371 -2.71 6.78 -26.39
N CYS A 372 -2.38 5.50 -26.57
CA CYS A 372 -3.24 4.51 -27.19
C CYS A 372 -3.38 3.35 -26.20
N TYR A 373 -4.55 3.21 -25.58
CA TYR A 373 -4.81 2.17 -24.60
C TYR A 373 -5.97 1.28 -25.05
N HIS A 374 -5.82 -0.01 -24.79
CA HIS A 374 -6.83 -1.02 -25.04
C HIS A 374 -7.11 -1.77 -23.75
N LEU A 375 -8.37 -1.79 -23.34
CA LEU A 375 -8.83 -2.65 -22.27
C LEU A 375 -9.29 -3.96 -22.90
N VAL A 376 -8.71 -5.08 -22.47
CA VAL A 376 -8.91 -6.38 -23.13
C VAL A 376 -9.41 -7.39 -22.11
N GLY A 377 -10.61 -7.92 -22.33
CA GLY A 377 -11.22 -8.95 -21.48
C GLY A 377 -10.80 -10.37 -21.84
N ASP A 378 -10.30 -10.61 -23.05
CA ASP A 378 -9.82 -11.93 -23.48
C ASP A 378 -8.31 -12.07 -23.27
N LYS A 379 -7.91 -13.16 -22.61
CA LYS A 379 -6.51 -13.40 -22.21
C LYS A 379 -5.59 -13.65 -23.40
N THR A 380 -6.11 -14.32 -24.44
CA THR A 380 -5.34 -14.62 -25.65
C THR A 380 -5.11 -13.35 -26.47
N ALA A 381 -6.15 -12.55 -26.65
CA ALA A 381 -6.08 -11.24 -27.28
C ALA A 381 -5.14 -10.31 -26.53
N TYR A 382 -5.17 -10.29 -25.19
CA TYR A 382 -4.21 -9.54 -24.38
C TYR A 382 -2.77 -10.02 -24.61
N ALA A 383 -2.52 -11.33 -24.62
CA ALA A 383 -1.18 -11.87 -24.85
C ALA A 383 -0.63 -11.46 -26.24
N ILE A 384 -1.46 -11.54 -27.28
CA ILE A 384 -1.10 -11.10 -28.63
C ILE A 384 -0.83 -9.59 -28.63
N GLN A 385 -1.70 -8.79 -28.04
CA GLN A 385 -1.52 -7.34 -27.97
C GLN A 385 -0.28 -6.94 -27.17
N SER A 386 0.00 -7.61 -26.04
CA SER A 386 1.19 -7.37 -25.21
C SER A 386 2.46 -7.71 -25.98
N LEU A 387 2.46 -8.81 -26.74
CA LEU A 387 3.59 -9.16 -27.61
C LEU A 387 3.94 -8.03 -28.59
N PHE A 388 2.94 -7.46 -29.28
CA PHE A 388 3.18 -6.43 -30.30
C PHE A 388 3.36 -5.02 -29.73
N TYR A 389 2.52 -4.61 -28.77
CA TYR A 389 2.51 -3.25 -28.23
C TYR A 389 3.53 -3.01 -27.12
N HIS A 390 3.96 -4.06 -26.42
CA HIS A 390 4.92 -3.97 -25.33
C HIS A 390 6.23 -4.65 -25.71
N TYR A 391 6.26 -5.99 -25.82
CA TYR A 391 7.51 -6.74 -25.89
C TYR A 391 8.30 -6.51 -27.18
N LEU A 392 7.67 -6.57 -28.36
CA LEU A 392 8.33 -6.31 -29.63
C LEU A 392 8.98 -4.93 -29.65
N PHE A 393 8.22 -3.90 -29.25
CA PHE A 393 8.72 -2.53 -29.12
C PHE A 393 9.82 -2.42 -28.07
N GLY A 394 9.66 -3.11 -26.94
CA GLY A 394 10.63 -3.17 -25.86
C GLY A 394 11.96 -3.76 -26.30
N TYR A 395 11.95 -4.92 -26.97
CA TYR A 395 13.17 -5.56 -27.48
C TYR A 395 13.90 -4.70 -28.50
N ILE A 396 13.17 -4.05 -29.42
CA ILE A 396 13.75 -3.14 -30.41
C ILE A 396 14.46 -1.99 -29.70
N LEU A 397 13.78 -1.27 -28.80
CA LEU A 397 14.39 -0.13 -28.12
C LEU A 397 15.54 -0.53 -27.18
N ASP A 398 15.40 -1.64 -26.48
CA ASP A 398 16.44 -2.17 -25.59
C ASP A 398 17.67 -2.64 -26.37
N PHE A 399 17.52 -3.12 -27.60
CA PHE A 399 18.64 -3.45 -28.48
C PHE A 399 19.46 -2.21 -28.86
N PHE A 400 18.79 -1.10 -29.18
CA PHE A 400 19.45 0.16 -29.54
C PHE A 400 19.87 1.03 -28.33
N ALA A 401 19.47 0.66 -27.10
CA ALA A 401 19.75 1.42 -25.89
C ALA A 401 21.25 1.74 -25.64
N PRO A 402 22.22 0.86 -25.95
CA PRO A 402 23.64 1.19 -25.81
C PRO A 402 24.08 2.33 -26.74
N ILE A 403 23.47 2.45 -27.93
CA ILE A 403 23.78 3.47 -28.93
C ILE A 403 23.21 4.82 -28.48
N THR A 404 21.99 4.83 -27.96
CA THR A 404 21.31 6.04 -27.47
C THR A 404 21.72 6.45 -26.05
N ARG A 405 22.59 5.65 -25.40
CA ARG A 405 23.02 5.79 -23.99
C ARG A 405 21.84 5.87 -23.00
N THR A 406 20.69 5.32 -23.36
CA THR A 406 19.52 5.32 -22.48
C THR A 406 19.69 4.25 -21.40
N LYS A 407 19.56 4.65 -20.13
CA LYS A 407 19.58 3.71 -18.99
C LYS A 407 18.27 2.94 -18.81
N LEU A 408 17.18 3.39 -19.44
CA LEU A 408 15.88 2.74 -19.34
C LEU A 408 15.85 1.45 -20.16
N ARG A 409 15.42 0.36 -19.53
CA ARG A 409 15.18 -0.93 -20.18
C ARG A 409 13.70 -1.25 -20.09
N LEU A 410 13.04 -1.38 -21.24
CA LEU A 410 11.60 -1.58 -21.35
C LEU A 410 11.18 -3.03 -21.12
N VAL A 411 11.97 -4.01 -21.55
CA VAL A 411 11.60 -5.42 -21.36
C VAL A 411 11.50 -5.79 -19.87
N PRO A 412 12.49 -5.47 -19.01
CA PRO A 412 12.36 -5.73 -17.58
C PRO A 412 11.23 -4.93 -16.92
N LEU A 413 10.85 -3.79 -17.49
CA LEU A 413 9.72 -3.00 -17.02
C LEU A 413 8.39 -3.69 -17.34
N TYR A 414 8.21 -4.20 -18.56
CA TYR A 414 7.05 -4.98 -18.95
C TYR A 414 6.92 -6.29 -18.15
N GLU A 415 8.03 -6.98 -17.87
CA GLU A 415 8.00 -8.15 -17.00
C GLU A 415 7.50 -7.85 -15.57
N ARG A 416 7.85 -6.67 -15.04
CA ARG A 416 7.31 -6.19 -13.75
C ARG A 416 5.83 -5.86 -13.86
N MET A 417 5.40 -5.27 -14.97
CA MET A 417 3.99 -4.97 -15.23
C MET A 417 3.16 -6.24 -15.33
N ASP A 418 3.63 -7.28 -16.01
CA ASP A 418 2.94 -8.57 -16.08
C ASP A 418 2.80 -9.22 -14.70
N LYS A 419 3.79 -9.03 -13.80
CA LYS A 419 3.64 -9.44 -12.40
C LYS A 419 2.51 -8.68 -11.70
N VAL A 420 2.43 -7.36 -11.89
CA VAL A 420 1.34 -6.53 -11.35
C VAL A 420 -0.02 -6.96 -11.94
N MET A 421 -0.11 -7.14 -13.26
CA MET A 421 -1.32 -7.60 -13.94
C MET A 421 -1.81 -8.95 -13.43
N ARG A 422 -0.91 -9.92 -13.21
CA ARG A 422 -1.30 -11.22 -12.64
C ARG A 422 -1.88 -11.13 -11.23
N VAL A 423 -1.40 -10.19 -10.42
CA VAL A 423 -1.94 -9.95 -9.07
C VAL A 423 -3.30 -9.26 -9.13
N LEU A 424 -3.51 -8.39 -10.11
CA LEU A 424 -4.74 -7.62 -10.29
C LEU A 424 -5.83 -8.34 -11.10
N GLU A 425 -5.45 -9.30 -11.94
CA GLU A 425 -6.33 -10.03 -12.87
C GLU A 425 -7.65 -10.44 -12.20
N PRO A 426 -7.66 -11.10 -11.03
CA PRO A 426 -8.92 -11.51 -10.42
C PRO A 426 -9.84 -10.32 -10.10
N PHE A 427 -9.28 -9.19 -9.65
CA PHE A 427 -10.04 -7.97 -9.31
C PHE A 427 -10.50 -7.19 -10.53
N SER A 428 -9.87 -7.43 -11.69
CA SER A 428 -10.19 -6.75 -12.94
C SER A 428 -11.05 -7.58 -13.88
N THR A 429 -11.28 -8.87 -13.60
CA THR A 429 -12.07 -9.77 -14.45
C THR A 429 -13.25 -10.43 -13.76
N ASN A 430 -13.32 -10.42 -12.43
CA ASN A 430 -14.45 -10.99 -11.68
C ASN A 430 -15.40 -9.90 -11.18
N GLU A 431 -16.66 -10.27 -11.01
CA GLU A 431 -17.72 -9.40 -10.51
C GLU A 431 -18.14 -9.83 -9.10
N TRP A 432 -18.31 -8.85 -8.21
CA TRP A 432 -18.80 -9.06 -6.85
C TRP A 432 -19.94 -8.10 -6.53
N THR A 433 -20.93 -8.62 -5.80
CA THR A 433 -21.98 -7.82 -5.17
C THR A 433 -21.66 -7.66 -3.69
N PHE A 434 -21.53 -6.43 -3.22
CA PHE A 434 -21.26 -6.12 -1.82
C PHE A 434 -22.49 -5.52 -1.16
N ILE A 435 -22.87 -6.06 -0.01
CA ILE A 435 -23.89 -5.46 0.87
C ILE A 435 -23.17 -4.58 1.88
N ASN A 436 -23.64 -3.35 2.10
CA ASN A 436 -22.99 -2.34 2.94
C ASN A 436 -23.97 -1.53 3.83
N GLU A 437 -25.04 -2.18 4.27
CA GLU A 437 -26.11 -1.57 5.07
C GLU A 437 -25.64 -1.00 6.42
N ASN A 438 -24.62 -1.60 7.04
CA ASN A 438 -24.05 -1.09 8.29
C ASN A 438 -23.34 0.26 8.07
N VAL A 439 -22.73 0.48 6.90
CA VAL A 439 -22.15 1.79 6.54
C VAL A 439 -23.25 2.84 6.42
N HIS A 440 -24.39 2.51 5.79
CA HIS A 440 -25.53 3.43 5.68
C HIS A 440 -26.18 3.72 7.02
N THR A 441 -26.43 2.69 7.81
CA THR A 441 -27.02 2.81 9.14
C THR A 441 -26.12 3.68 10.03
N MET A 442 -24.81 3.49 9.97
CA MET A 442 -23.85 4.30 10.68
C MET A 442 -23.88 5.76 10.20
N TRP A 443 -23.79 6.01 8.88
CA TRP A 443 -23.82 7.37 8.32
C TRP A 443 -25.08 8.14 8.75
N ASN A 444 -26.24 7.49 8.70
CA ASN A 444 -27.52 8.08 9.07
C ASN A 444 -27.67 8.33 10.57
N SER A 445 -26.82 7.71 11.42
CA SER A 445 -26.81 7.95 12.86
C SER A 445 -25.97 9.17 13.28
N LEU A 446 -25.12 9.68 12.38
CA LEU A 446 -24.29 10.86 12.63
C LEU A 446 -25.13 12.14 12.51
N SER A 447 -24.82 13.14 13.34
CA SER A 447 -25.37 14.48 13.19
C SER A 447 -24.87 15.15 11.90
N PRO A 448 -25.58 16.17 11.37
CA PRO A 448 -25.10 16.91 10.21
C PRO A 448 -23.71 17.54 10.42
N GLN A 449 -23.37 17.97 11.64
CA GLN A 449 -22.05 18.49 11.96
C GLN A 449 -20.97 17.41 11.86
N GLU A 450 -21.24 16.20 12.34
CA GLU A 450 -20.31 15.06 12.25
C GLU A 450 -20.16 14.55 10.81
N GLN A 451 -21.24 14.53 10.03
CA GLN A 451 -21.19 14.19 8.61
C GLN A 451 -20.32 15.17 7.82
N ALA A 452 -20.41 16.47 8.11
CA ALA A 452 -19.56 17.49 7.48
C ALA A 452 -18.08 17.35 7.89
N LYS A 453 -17.83 16.90 9.12
CA LYS A 453 -16.50 16.71 9.70
C LYS A 453 -15.80 15.46 9.18
N PHE A 454 -16.55 14.37 9.04
CA PHE A 454 -16.06 13.09 8.53
C PHE A 454 -16.78 12.73 7.23
N PRO A 455 -16.53 13.43 6.11
CA PRO A 455 -17.21 13.13 4.86
C PRO A 455 -16.74 11.78 4.32
N PHE A 456 -17.62 10.79 4.31
CA PHE A 456 -17.38 9.47 3.71
C PHE A 456 -18.59 8.88 2.98
N ASN A 457 -19.66 9.66 2.74
CA ASN A 457 -20.73 9.19 1.88
C ASN A 457 -20.26 9.14 0.42
N ILE A 458 -19.96 7.95 -0.07
CA ILE A 458 -19.39 7.73 -1.41
C ILE A 458 -20.32 8.19 -2.55
N ARG A 459 -21.62 8.34 -2.28
CA ARG A 459 -22.62 8.89 -3.21
C ARG A 459 -22.36 10.35 -3.58
N ASP A 460 -21.67 11.08 -2.70
CA ASP A 460 -21.35 12.49 -2.90
C ASP A 460 -20.03 12.69 -3.67
N LEU A 461 -19.34 11.60 -4.05
CA LEU A 461 -18.09 11.66 -4.79
C LEU A 461 -18.33 11.93 -6.27
N ASP A 462 -17.83 13.05 -6.78
CA ASP A 462 -17.74 13.32 -8.20
C ASP A 462 -16.52 12.58 -8.81
N TRP A 463 -16.79 11.61 -9.69
CA TRP A 463 -15.75 10.81 -10.32
C TRP A 463 -14.85 11.61 -11.27
N ASP A 464 -15.35 12.66 -11.92
CA ASP A 464 -14.54 13.48 -12.83
C ASP A 464 -13.55 14.33 -12.03
N GLU A 465 -14.02 15.03 -10.99
CA GLU A 465 -13.15 15.82 -10.10
C GLU A 465 -12.13 14.93 -9.38
N TYR A 466 -12.59 13.78 -8.87
CA TYR A 466 -11.72 12.85 -8.17
C TYR A 466 -10.62 12.28 -9.07
N VAL A 467 -10.97 11.83 -10.28
CA VAL A 467 -9.97 11.25 -11.20
C VAL A 467 -8.97 12.31 -11.68
N GLU A 468 -9.39 13.55 -11.92
CA GLU A 468 -8.45 14.63 -12.24
C GLU A 468 -7.48 14.90 -11.09
N THR A 469 -7.99 14.95 -9.87
CA THR A 469 -7.19 15.11 -8.64
C THR A 469 -6.22 13.94 -8.45
N TYR A 470 -6.69 12.71 -8.66
CA TYR A 470 -5.88 11.50 -8.59
C TYR A 470 -4.76 11.49 -9.62
N VAL A 471 -5.05 11.82 -10.89
CA VAL A 471 -4.03 11.89 -11.95
C VAL A 471 -2.97 12.95 -11.64
N LYS A 472 -3.38 14.14 -11.18
CA LYS A 472 -2.44 15.16 -10.70
C LYS A 472 -1.59 14.64 -9.55
N GLY A 473 -2.19 13.93 -8.61
CA GLY A 473 -1.53 13.27 -7.49
C GLY A 473 -0.44 12.27 -7.93
N VAL A 474 -0.76 11.40 -8.88
CA VAL A 474 0.21 10.45 -9.46
C VAL A 474 1.38 11.19 -10.13
N LEU A 475 1.10 12.24 -10.89
CA LEU A 475 2.14 13.04 -11.55
C LEU A 475 3.08 13.68 -10.53
N VAL A 476 2.54 14.31 -9.50
CA VAL A 476 3.33 15.05 -8.49
C VAL A 476 4.07 14.10 -7.55
N HIS A 477 3.36 13.18 -6.91
CA HIS A 477 3.89 12.42 -5.79
C HIS A 477 4.65 11.17 -6.20
N LEU A 478 4.27 10.52 -7.31
CA LEU A 478 4.89 9.28 -7.76
C LEU A 478 5.88 9.51 -8.89
N LEU A 479 5.46 10.24 -9.92
CA LEU A 479 6.28 10.51 -11.10
C LEU A 479 7.20 11.74 -10.93
N HIS A 480 7.05 12.46 -9.82
CA HIS A 480 7.86 13.64 -9.47
C HIS A 480 7.89 14.68 -10.60
N ASP A 481 6.73 14.93 -11.21
CA ASP A 481 6.55 15.85 -12.31
C ASP A 481 6.28 17.28 -11.81
N GLU A 482 6.90 18.27 -12.45
CA GLU A 482 6.79 19.67 -12.05
C GLU A 482 5.53 20.32 -12.61
N MET A 483 4.72 20.94 -11.75
CA MET A 483 3.43 21.54 -12.13
C MET A 483 3.52 23.02 -12.52
N ASP A 484 4.73 23.55 -12.71
CA ASP A 484 4.91 24.93 -13.14
C ASP A 484 4.44 25.16 -14.59
N PRO A 485 4.04 26.40 -14.96
CA PRO A 485 3.48 26.69 -16.27
C PRO A 485 4.38 26.33 -17.45
N GLU A 486 5.71 26.46 -17.32
CA GLU A 486 6.64 26.21 -18.43
C GLU A 486 6.79 24.72 -18.69
N THR A 487 6.90 23.91 -17.64
CA THR A 487 6.91 22.45 -17.75
C THR A 487 5.59 21.95 -18.33
N ARG A 488 4.43 22.47 -17.88
CA ARG A 488 3.12 22.07 -18.44
C ARG A 488 3.00 22.41 -19.94
N LYS A 489 3.45 23.60 -20.37
CA LYS A 489 3.50 23.98 -21.79
C LYS A 489 4.44 23.09 -22.60
N TYR A 490 5.60 22.75 -22.06
CA TYR A 490 6.55 21.82 -22.69
C TYR A 490 5.92 20.43 -22.85
N ALA A 491 5.32 19.88 -21.78
CA ALA A 491 4.68 18.58 -21.79
C ALA A 491 3.57 18.50 -22.85
N LEU A 492 2.70 19.52 -22.93
CA LEU A 492 1.65 19.59 -23.95
C LEU A 492 2.21 19.62 -25.38
N ARG A 493 3.25 20.42 -25.64
CA ARG A 493 3.90 20.47 -26.97
C ARG A 493 4.52 19.13 -27.33
N ARG A 494 5.23 18.50 -26.40
CA ARG A 494 5.80 17.17 -26.58
C ARG A 494 4.70 16.14 -26.86
N PHE A 495 3.62 16.15 -26.09
CA PHE A 495 2.50 15.23 -26.24
C PHE A 495 1.84 15.34 -27.62
N LYS A 496 1.60 16.58 -28.11
CA LYS A 496 1.11 16.83 -29.48
C LYS A 496 2.07 16.32 -30.56
N ARG A 497 3.39 16.47 -30.38
CA ARG A 497 4.38 15.91 -31.32
C ARG A 497 4.35 14.38 -31.33
N LEU A 498 4.22 13.75 -30.17
CA LEU A 498 4.07 12.30 -30.05
C LEU A 498 2.76 11.82 -30.70
N GLN A 499 1.68 12.60 -30.60
CA GLN A 499 0.42 12.34 -31.30
C GLN A 499 0.61 12.28 -32.82
N VAL A 500 1.23 13.32 -33.39
CA VAL A 500 1.52 13.38 -34.83
C VAL A 500 2.42 12.22 -35.24
N ALA A 501 3.49 11.95 -34.49
CA ALA A 501 4.39 10.83 -34.75
C ALA A 501 3.65 9.49 -34.74
N HIS A 502 2.72 9.28 -33.80
CA HIS A 502 1.94 8.06 -33.68
C HIS A 502 1.02 7.85 -34.89
N TYR A 503 0.23 8.85 -35.27
CA TYR A 503 -0.68 8.72 -36.41
C TYR A 503 0.06 8.60 -37.74
N THR A 504 1.20 9.30 -37.91
CA THR A 504 2.07 9.12 -39.08
C THR A 504 2.61 7.69 -39.14
N PHE A 505 3.10 7.16 -38.02
CA PHE A 505 3.58 5.77 -37.95
C PHE A 505 2.47 4.77 -38.27
N GLN A 506 1.27 4.95 -37.72
CA GLN A 506 0.11 4.09 -38.03
C GLN A 506 -0.27 4.15 -39.51
N ALA A 507 -0.33 5.36 -40.10
CA ALA A 507 -0.64 5.52 -41.51
C ALA A 507 0.39 4.82 -42.41
N LEU A 508 1.69 4.94 -42.10
CA LEU A 508 2.75 4.24 -42.82
C LEU A 508 2.65 2.72 -42.66
N LEU A 509 2.34 2.23 -41.46
CA LEU A 509 2.14 0.80 -41.21
C LEU A 509 0.96 0.26 -42.01
N TYR A 510 -0.18 0.96 -42.03
CA TYR A 510 -1.34 0.56 -42.83
C TYR A 510 -1.05 0.58 -44.32
N LEU A 511 -0.28 1.57 -44.81
CA LEU A 511 0.16 1.60 -46.20
C LEU A 511 1.06 0.40 -46.54
N LEU A 512 2.01 0.05 -45.66
CA LEU A 512 2.88 -1.12 -45.87
C LEU A 512 2.10 -2.44 -45.88
N VAL A 513 1.14 -2.60 -44.96
CA VAL A 513 0.26 -3.78 -44.94
C VAL A 513 -0.59 -3.84 -46.21
N PHE A 514 -1.16 -2.72 -46.64
CA PHE A 514 -1.92 -2.64 -47.89
C PHE A 514 -1.07 -3.02 -49.11
N LEU A 515 0.13 -2.47 -49.24
CA LEU A 515 1.06 -2.79 -50.33
C LEU A 515 1.46 -4.27 -50.31
N PHE A 516 1.73 -4.85 -49.13
CA PHE A 516 2.03 -6.26 -48.97
C PHE A 516 0.87 -7.16 -49.43
N LEU A 517 -0.35 -6.87 -48.97
CA LEU A 517 -1.55 -7.62 -49.37
C LEU A 517 -1.85 -7.49 -50.87
N TRP A 518 -1.64 -6.30 -51.44
CA TRP A 518 -1.79 -6.07 -52.88
C TRP A 518 -0.79 -6.88 -53.71
N ILE A 519 0.49 -6.89 -53.31
CA ILE A 519 1.53 -7.72 -53.96
C ILE A 519 1.18 -9.21 -53.84
N LEU A 520 0.75 -9.65 -52.65
CA LEU A 520 0.36 -11.04 -52.41
C LEU A 520 -0.84 -11.44 -53.29
N ALA A 521 -1.89 -10.63 -53.34
CA ALA A 521 -3.07 -10.87 -54.17
C ALA A 521 -2.71 -10.95 -55.67
N LYS A 522 -1.84 -10.07 -56.16
CA LYS A 522 -1.31 -10.13 -57.53
C LYS A 522 -0.50 -11.40 -57.77
N SER A 523 0.31 -11.84 -56.80
CA SER A 523 1.11 -13.07 -56.91
C SER A 523 0.25 -14.35 -56.93
N LEU A 524 -0.89 -14.32 -56.23
CA LEU A 524 -1.88 -15.40 -56.19
C LEU A 524 -2.89 -15.34 -57.34
N LYS A 525 -2.76 -14.37 -58.26
CA LYS A 525 -3.70 -14.10 -59.38
C LYS A 525 -5.15 -13.89 -58.93
N LEU A 526 -5.33 -13.31 -57.74
CA LEU A 526 -6.64 -12.91 -57.23
C LEU A 526 -7.06 -11.52 -57.74
N LEU A 527 -6.13 -10.77 -58.34
CA LEU A 527 -6.27 -9.42 -58.91
C LEU A 527 -5.58 -9.31 -60.27
#